data_AF-A0A6A6PKU1-F1
#
_entry.id   AF-A0A6A6PKU1-F1
#
_cell.length_a   1.000
_cell.length_b   1.000
_cell.length_c   1.000
_cell.angle_alpha   90.00
_cell.angle_beta   90.00
_cell.angle_gamma   90.00
#
_symmetry.space_group_name_H-M   'P 1'
#
loop_
_entity.id
_entity.type
_entity.pdbx_description
1 polymer ?
#
loop_
_entity_poly.entity_id
_entity_poly.type
_entity_poly.pdbx_seq_one_letter_code
_entity_poly.pdbx_strand_id
1 'polypeptide(L)'
;MPTVPNFDIPDSPPLPPMNSEEAATLAAATRKFERFLELKKQGVHFHDRLQKSAALRNPTLLPKLMEFAGMTQEESYVSTLPADLGVPTRWAADQYVDELVRANERREKKRKEGRDKIDFVSAAGGAKSSASSAVSTPNKSHTVDGDGKRSRFDNR
;
A
#
# COMPACT_ATOMS: atom_id res chain seq x y z
N MET A 1 8.88 3.77 -40.37
CA MET A 1 9.93 3.03 -39.62
C MET A 1 10.96 2.56 -40.64
N PRO A 2 12.27 2.75 -40.41
CA PRO A 2 13.28 2.15 -41.27
C PRO A 2 13.09 0.63 -41.29
N THR A 3 13.22 0.02 -42.48
CA THR A 3 12.97 -1.42 -42.72
C THR A 3 14.09 -2.32 -42.20
N VAL A 4 15.25 -1.75 -41.87
CA VAL A 4 16.38 -2.44 -41.24
C VAL A 4 16.74 -1.72 -39.95
N PRO A 5 16.68 -2.37 -38.77
CA PRO A 5 17.15 -1.79 -37.53
C PRO A 5 18.67 -1.57 -37.58
N ASN A 6 19.11 -0.39 -37.15
CA ASN A 6 20.54 -0.08 -37.02
C ASN A 6 21.09 -0.73 -35.74
N PHE A 7 22.08 -1.60 -35.90
CA PHE A 7 22.79 -2.28 -34.80
C PHE A 7 24.23 -1.77 -34.63
N ASP A 8 24.62 -0.72 -35.34
CA ASP A 8 25.94 -0.11 -35.16
C ASP A 8 26.03 0.46 -33.74
N ILE A 9 26.97 -0.07 -32.98
CA ILE A 9 27.29 0.44 -31.66
C ILE A 9 28.17 1.67 -31.88
N PRO A 10 27.76 2.88 -31.45
CA PRO A 10 28.61 4.05 -31.56
C PRO A 10 29.88 3.85 -30.73
N ASP A 11 30.99 4.44 -31.19
CA ASP A 11 32.23 4.46 -30.42
C ASP A 11 31.97 5.03 -29.02
N SER A 12 32.64 4.44 -28.03
CA SER A 12 32.57 4.92 -26.66
C SER A 12 33.04 6.37 -26.57
N PRO A 13 32.41 7.21 -25.73
CA PRO A 13 32.81 8.61 -25.58
C PRO A 13 34.28 8.71 -25.15
N PRO A 14 35.00 9.76 -25.59
CA PRO A 14 36.40 9.95 -25.26
C PRO A 14 36.57 10.13 -23.75
N LEU A 15 37.69 9.61 -23.22
CA LEU A 15 38.04 9.76 -21.82
C LEU A 15 38.24 11.25 -21.47
N PRO A 16 37.79 11.70 -20.29
CA PRO A 16 38.03 13.07 -19.85
C PRO A 16 39.54 13.36 -19.73
N PRO A 17 39.98 14.59 -20.01
CA PRO A 17 41.39 14.95 -19.90
C PRO A 17 41.87 14.82 -18.44
N MET A 18 43.08 14.30 -18.22
CA MET A 18 43.56 13.85 -16.90
C MET A 18 43.55 14.93 -15.79
N ASN A 19 43.55 16.22 -16.17
CA ASN A 19 43.55 17.34 -15.23
C ASN A 19 42.16 17.94 -14.98
N SER A 20 41.09 17.35 -15.52
CA SER A 20 39.72 17.83 -15.32
C SER A 20 39.09 17.27 -14.05
N GLU A 21 38.13 18.01 -13.49
CA GLU A 21 37.30 17.52 -12.38
C GLU A 21 36.52 16.25 -12.75
N GLU A 22 36.14 16.12 -14.03
CA GLU A 22 35.49 14.92 -14.58
C GLU A 22 36.40 13.69 -14.52
N ALA A 23 37.69 13.83 -14.86
CA ALA A 23 38.65 12.73 -14.71
C ALA A 23 38.83 12.32 -13.25
N ALA A 24 38.84 13.29 -12.32
CA ALA A 24 38.95 13.01 -10.89
C ALA A 24 37.71 12.27 -10.34
N THR A 25 36.50 12.67 -10.75
CA THR A 25 35.26 11.99 -10.35
C THR A 25 35.16 10.59 -10.95
N LEU A 26 35.55 10.41 -12.22
CA LEU A 26 35.62 9.11 -12.88
C LEU A 26 36.62 8.19 -12.15
N ALA A 27 37.83 8.65 -11.87
CA ALA A 27 38.82 7.87 -11.15
C ALA A 27 38.34 7.46 -9.74
N ALA A 28 37.67 8.37 -9.02
CA ALA A 28 37.08 8.07 -7.73
C ALA A 28 35.95 7.02 -7.83
N ALA A 29 35.14 7.05 -8.89
CA ALA A 29 34.12 6.03 -9.15
C ALA A 29 34.76 4.68 -9.50
N THR A 30 35.75 4.66 -10.39
CA THR A 30 36.47 3.43 -10.79
C THR A 30 37.09 2.73 -9.59
N ARG A 31 37.72 3.47 -8.66
CA ARG A 31 38.25 2.90 -7.41
C ARG A 31 37.18 2.23 -6.54
N LYS A 32 35.96 2.80 -6.50
CA LYS A 32 34.83 2.18 -5.78
C LYS A 32 34.41 0.87 -6.45
N PHE A 33 34.41 0.82 -7.78
CA PHE A 33 34.09 -0.38 -8.55
C PHE A 33 35.17 -1.46 -8.40
N GLU A 34 36.44 -1.12 -8.46
CA GLU A 34 37.56 -2.05 -8.23
C GLU A 34 37.42 -2.73 -6.87
N ARG A 35 37.23 -1.93 -5.81
CA ARG A 35 36.99 -2.45 -4.46
C ARG A 35 35.75 -3.34 -4.38
N PHE A 36 34.66 -2.96 -5.04
CA PHE A 36 33.45 -3.78 -5.09
C PHE A 36 33.69 -5.13 -5.78
N LEU A 37 34.44 -5.15 -6.88
CA LEU A 37 34.79 -6.36 -7.62
C LEU A 37 35.73 -7.27 -6.81
N GLU A 38 36.71 -6.71 -6.10
CA GLU A 38 37.56 -7.45 -5.16
C GLU A 38 36.72 -8.14 -4.08
N LEU A 39 35.81 -7.40 -3.44
CA LEU A 39 34.93 -7.94 -2.41
C LEU A 39 33.98 -9.01 -2.96
N LYS A 40 33.51 -8.87 -4.20
CA LYS A 40 32.74 -9.93 -4.87
C LYS A 40 33.57 -11.19 -5.12
N LYS A 41 34.83 -11.07 -5.53
CA LYS A 41 35.74 -12.22 -5.72
C LYS A 41 36.01 -12.95 -4.40
N GLN A 42 35.98 -12.23 -3.27
CA GLN A 42 36.09 -12.79 -1.92
C GLN A 42 34.78 -13.41 -1.40
N GLY A 43 33.71 -13.44 -2.20
CA GLY A 43 32.41 -14.00 -1.81
C GLY A 43 31.54 -13.06 -0.95
N VAL A 44 31.90 -11.78 -0.83
CA VAL A 44 31.08 -10.81 -0.10
C VAL A 44 29.91 -10.36 -0.96
N HIS A 45 28.71 -10.85 -0.65
CA HIS A 45 27.47 -10.41 -1.28
C HIS A 45 26.91 -9.16 -0.60
N PHE A 46 27.17 -7.99 -1.21
CA PHE A 46 26.70 -6.71 -0.68
C PHE A 46 25.19 -6.63 -0.51
N HIS A 47 24.40 -7.13 -1.46
CA HIS A 47 22.94 -7.08 -1.37
C HIS A 47 22.44 -7.87 -0.16
N ASP A 48 22.98 -9.06 0.10
CA ASP A 48 22.63 -9.89 1.26
C ASP A 48 23.01 -9.18 2.57
N ARG A 49 24.21 -8.60 2.64
CA ARG A 49 24.65 -7.83 3.81
C ARG A 49 23.80 -6.57 4.04
N LEU A 50 23.39 -5.91 2.96
CA LEU A 50 22.57 -4.71 2.98
C LEU A 50 21.13 -5.02 3.43
N GLN A 51 20.54 -6.11 2.94
CA GLN A 51 19.23 -6.62 3.36
C GLN A 51 19.20 -7.02 4.85
N LYS A 52 20.27 -7.64 5.33
CA LYS A 52 20.42 -8.02 6.75
C LYS A 52 20.72 -6.82 7.67
N SER A 53 21.12 -5.68 7.11
CA SER A 53 21.48 -4.50 7.90
C SER A 53 20.27 -3.97 8.69
N ALA A 54 20.51 -3.52 9.93
CA ALA A 54 19.45 -2.97 10.77
C ALA A 54 18.88 -1.65 10.23
N ALA A 55 19.70 -0.88 9.48
CA ALA A 55 19.29 0.38 8.87
C ALA A 55 18.12 0.18 7.90
N LEU A 56 18.21 -0.80 6.98
CA LEU A 56 17.15 -1.07 6.01
C LEU A 56 15.97 -1.88 6.56
N ARG A 57 16.12 -2.53 7.72
CA ARG A 57 15.00 -3.21 8.39
C ARG A 57 14.10 -2.27 9.18
N ASN A 58 14.47 -1.00 9.33
CA ASN A 58 13.67 -0.02 10.02
C ASN A 58 12.68 0.67 9.04
N PRO A 59 11.37 0.39 9.12
CA PRO A 59 10.39 1.00 8.20
C PRO A 59 10.31 2.52 8.33
N THR A 60 10.71 3.09 9.48
CA THR A 60 10.73 4.55 9.70
C THR A 60 11.85 5.26 8.93
N LEU A 61 12.81 4.52 8.36
CA LEU A 61 13.88 5.09 7.54
C LEU A 61 13.42 5.42 6.11
N LEU A 62 12.42 4.69 5.61
CA LEU A 62 11.96 4.81 4.22
C LEU A 62 11.59 6.27 3.83
N PRO A 63 10.80 7.03 4.63
CA PRO A 63 10.45 8.40 4.28
C PRO A 63 11.66 9.32 4.08
N LYS A 64 12.71 9.16 4.93
CA LYS A 64 13.95 9.94 4.82
C LYS A 64 14.77 9.56 3.59
N LEU A 65 14.76 8.29 3.21
CA LEU A 65 15.44 7.83 1.99
C LEU A 65 14.73 8.36 0.74
N MET A 66 13.40 8.41 0.75
CA MET A 66 12.61 9.00 -0.32
C MET A 66 12.86 10.50 -0.42
N GLU A 67 12.90 11.21 0.71
CA GLU A 67 13.27 12.63 0.77
C GLU A 67 14.69 12.87 0.23
N PHE A 68 15.67 12.07 0.63
CA PHE A 68 17.05 12.15 0.11
C PHE A 68 17.13 11.90 -1.39
N ALA A 69 16.31 10.99 -1.91
CA ALA A 69 16.21 10.71 -3.35
C ALA A 69 15.39 11.76 -4.12
N GLY A 70 14.79 12.73 -3.43
CA GLY A 70 13.90 13.72 -4.03
C GLY A 70 12.60 13.11 -4.58
N MET A 71 12.18 11.95 -4.08
CA MET A 71 11.01 11.22 -4.54
C MET A 71 9.82 11.46 -3.63
N THR A 72 8.67 11.77 -4.21
CA THR A 72 7.41 11.80 -3.46
C THR A 72 6.85 10.39 -3.27
N GLN A 73 5.97 10.21 -2.29
CA GLN A 73 5.30 8.93 -2.09
C GLN A 73 4.46 8.52 -3.30
N GLU A 74 3.90 9.48 -4.01
CA GLU A 74 3.08 9.23 -5.20
C GLU A 74 3.94 8.81 -6.40
N GLU A 75 5.09 9.44 -6.60
CA GLU A 75 6.06 9.05 -7.61
C GLU A 75 6.51 7.59 -7.46
N SER A 76 6.54 7.06 -6.23
CA SER A 76 6.90 5.66 -5.99
C SER A 76 5.88 4.66 -6.56
N TYR A 77 4.65 5.08 -6.83
CA TYR A 77 3.58 4.25 -7.40
C TYR A 77 3.33 4.53 -8.89
N VAL A 78 4.09 5.42 -9.52
CA VAL A 78 3.91 5.77 -10.93
C VAL A 78 4.23 4.58 -11.82
N SER A 79 3.32 4.31 -12.77
CA SER A 79 3.54 3.30 -13.80
C SER A 79 4.58 3.78 -14.81
N THR A 80 5.42 2.86 -15.29
CA THR A 80 6.29 3.11 -16.46
C THR A 80 5.53 3.08 -17.78
N LEU A 81 4.25 2.68 -17.76
CA LEU A 81 3.38 2.66 -18.93
C LEU A 81 2.76 4.05 -19.20
N PRO A 82 2.38 4.33 -20.46
CA PRO A 82 1.62 5.55 -20.79
C PRO A 82 0.34 5.66 -19.97
N ALA A 83 -0.10 6.90 -19.73
CA ALA A 83 -1.23 7.21 -18.85
C ALA A 83 -2.53 6.45 -19.21
N ASP A 84 -2.75 6.15 -20.49
CA ASP A 84 -3.96 5.47 -20.96
C ASP A 84 -3.96 3.95 -20.74
N LEU A 85 -2.79 3.37 -20.44
CA LEU A 85 -2.59 1.92 -20.28
C LEU A 85 -2.15 1.53 -18.86
N GLY A 86 -1.63 2.49 -18.10
CA GLY A 86 -1.16 2.30 -16.73
C GLY A 86 -2.26 2.41 -15.68
N VAL A 87 -1.99 1.91 -14.48
CA VAL A 87 -2.82 2.18 -13.30
C VAL A 87 -2.59 3.63 -12.88
N PRO A 88 -3.65 4.44 -12.68
CA PRO A 88 -3.49 5.82 -12.23
C PRO A 88 -2.94 5.86 -10.79
N THR A 89 -1.98 6.75 -10.55
CA THR A 89 -1.31 6.91 -9.25
C THR A 89 -2.26 7.41 -8.15
N ARG A 90 -3.28 8.18 -8.52
CA ARG A 90 -4.35 8.65 -7.64
C ARG A 90 -5.70 8.26 -8.23
N TRP A 91 -6.59 7.77 -7.38
CA TRP A 91 -7.98 7.55 -7.74
C TRP A 91 -8.81 8.81 -7.54
N ALA A 92 -10.01 8.83 -8.12
CA ALA A 92 -10.97 9.88 -7.83
C ALA A 92 -11.40 9.83 -6.35
N ALA A 93 -11.72 10.98 -5.77
CA ALA A 93 -12.00 11.10 -4.33
C ALA A 93 -13.12 10.15 -3.87
N ASP A 94 -14.14 9.96 -4.70
CA ASP A 94 -15.30 9.10 -4.48
C ASP A 94 -14.98 7.59 -4.48
N GLN A 95 -13.78 7.20 -4.91
CA GLN A 95 -13.31 5.82 -4.93
C GLN A 95 -12.53 5.45 -3.66
N TYR A 96 -12.16 6.42 -2.83
CA TYR A 96 -11.53 6.14 -1.55
C TYR A 96 -12.56 5.63 -0.53
N VAL A 97 -12.13 4.71 0.33
CA VAL A 97 -12.98 4.06 1.34
C VAL A 97 -13.71 5.09 2.21
N ASP A 98 -13.02 6.15 2.62
CA ASP A 98 -13.60 7.18 3.48
C ASP A 98 -14.79 7.90 2.83
N GLU A 99 -14.68 8.25 1.55
CA GLU A 99 -15.75 8.92 0.80
C GLU A 99 -16.89 7.95 0.47
N LEU A 100 -16.59 6.68 0.17
CA LEU A 100 -17.60 5.64 -0.02
C LEU A 100 -18.44 5.43 1.25
N VAL A 101 -17.79 5.39 2.42
CA VAL A 101 -18.46 5.27 3.73
C VAL A 101 -19.36 6.47 3.96
N ARG A 102 -18.84 7.70 3.80
CA ARG A 102 -19.62 8.94 3.94
C ARG A 102 -20.81 8.99 2.99
N ALA A 103 -20.63 8.57 1.74
CA ALA A 103 -21.70 8.52 0.76
C ALA A 103 -22.80 7.52 1.13
N ASN A 104 -22.41 6.35 1.65
CA ASN A 104 -23.36 5.34 2.12
C ASN A 104 -24.16 5.81 3.34
N GLU A 105 -23.50 6.41 4.33
CA GLU A 105 -24.16 6.98 5.51
C GLU A 105 -25.18 8.05 5.13
N ARG A 106 -24.83 8.95 4.18
CA ARG A 106 -25.76 9.95 3.65
C ARG A 106 -26.98 9.31 2.98
N ARG A 107 -26.78 8.22 2.23
CA ARG A 107 -27.86 7.48 1.56
C ARG A 107 -28.77 6.77 2.56
N GLU A 108 -28.19 6.13 3.57
CA GLU A 108 -28.90 5.51 4.68
C GLU A 108 -29.75 6.54 5.44
N LYS A 109 -29.19 7.72 5.75
CA LYS A 109 -29.91 8.80 6.44
C LYS A 109 -31.13 9.26 5.63
N LYS A 110 -30.94 9.54 4.33
CA LYS A 110 -32.04 9.91 3.42
C LYS A 110 -33.11 8.81 3.32
N ARG A 111 -32.71 7.53 3.31
CA ARG A 111 -33.65 6.39 3.29
C ARG A 111 -34.45 6.29 4.59
N LYS A 112 -33.86 6.66 5.72
CA LYS A 112 -34.54 6.69 7.03
C LYS A 112 -35.49 7.90 7.13
N GLU A 113 -35.11 9.04 6.58
CA GLU A 113 -35.94 10.26 6.54
C GLU A 113 -37.21 10.09 5.67
N GLY A 114 -37.15 9.27 4.60
CA GLY A 114 -38.31 8.99 3.74
C GLY A 114 -39.17 7.78 4.13
N ARG A 115 -38.89 7.12 5.26
CA ARG A 115 -39.71 6.00 5.78
C ARG A 115 -40.79 6.54 6.72
N ASP A 116 -41.81 7.17 6.15
CA ASP A 116 -43.07 7.38 6.89
C ASP A 116 -43.75 6.04 7.13
N LYS A 117 -44.46 5.95 8.27
CA LYS A 117 -45.05 4.73 8.83
C LYS A 117 -45.79 3.94 7.75
N ILE A 118 -45.24 2.78 7.39
CA ILE A 118 -45.92 1.82 6.54
C ILE A 118 -47.03 1.21 7.40
N ASP A 119 -48.27 1.61 7.14
CA ASP A 119 -49.44 1.03 7.79
C ASP A 119 -49.71 -0.35 7.19
N PHE A 120 -49.37 -1.38 7.96
CA PHE A 120 -49.67 -2.76 7.59
C PHE A 120 -51.15 -3.03 7.87
N VAL A 121 -51.95 -3.19 6.83
CA VAL A 121 -53.33 -3.68 6.94
C VAL A 121 -53.27 -5.18 7.21
N SER A 122 -53.79 -5.62 8.36
CA SER A 122 -54.00 -7.05 8.62
C SER A 122 -55.10 -7.56 7.69
N ALA A 123 -54.88 -8.72 7.06
CA ALA A 123 -55.85 -9.32 6.16
C ALA A 123 -57.17 -9.56 6.92
N ALA A 124 -58.21 -8.81 6.55
CA ALA A 124 -59.55 -9.03 7.05
C ALA A 124 -60.12 -10.31 6.46
N GLY A 125 -59.97 -11.41 7.19
CA GLY A 125 -60.58 -12.69 6.84
C GLY A 125 -60.00 -13.87 7.63
N GLY A 126 -60.40 -14.04 8.89
CA GLY A 126 -60.20 -15.31 9.61
C GLY A 126 -59.83 -15.17 11.08
N ALA A 127 -60.79 -15.48 11.92
CA ALA A 127 -60.77 -15.50 13.39
C ALA A 127 -59.51 -16.10 14.08
N LYS A 128 -59.10 -15.39 15.15
CA LYS A 128 -58.66 -15.88 16.47
C LYS A 128 -57.56 -16.97 16.54
N SER A 129 -56.34 -16.53 16.87
CA SER A 129 -55.61 -17.07 18.03
C SER A 129 -54.49 -16.11 18.47
N SER A 130 -54.55 -15.74 19.74
CA SER A 130 -53.50 -15.11 20.52
C SER A 130 -52.21 -15.94 20.53
N ALA A 131 -51.10 -15.35 20.10
CA ALA A 131 -49.78 -15.49 20.75
C ALA A 131 -48.75 -14.63 20.01
N SER A 132 -48.26 -13.62 20.70
CA SER A 132 -47.10 -12.82 20.35
C SER A 132 -45.87 -13.71 20.09
N SER A 133 -45.46 -13.84 18.84
CA SER A 133 -44.11 -14.28 18.49
C SER A 133 -43.25 -13.03 18.25
N ALA A 134 -42.76 -12.46 19.36
CA ALA A 134 -41.60 -11.60 19.29
C ALA A 134 -40.43 -12.47 18.84
N VAL A 135 -40.03 -12.35 17.57
CA VAL A 135 -38.78 -12.95 17.10
C VAL A 135 -37.64 -12.08 17.65
N SER A 136 -37.21 -12.40 18.85
CA SER A 136 -36.01 -11.86 19.46
C SER A 136 -34.80 -12.48 18.78
N THR A 137 -34.01 -11.67 18.07
CA THR A 137 -32.63 -12.01 17.72
C THR A 137 -31.85 -12.23 19.02
N PRO A 138 -31.22 -13.39 19.26
CA PRO A 138 -30.47 -13.62 20.49
C PRO A 138 -29.18 -12.80 20.47
N ASN A 139 -29.19 -11.67 21.17
CA ASN A 139 -27.97 -10.99 21.60
C ASN A 139 -27.39 -11.77 22.80
N LYS A 140 -26.33 -12.53 22.56
CA LYS A 140 -25.64 -13.31 23.60
C LYS A 140 -24.73 -12.36 24.40
N SER A 141 -25.30 -11.64 25.36
CA SER A 141 -24.55 -10.99 26.44
C SER A 141 -24.45 -11.94 27.63
N HIS A 142 -23.31 -12.62 27.75
CA HIS A 142 -23.00 -13.47 28.88
C HIS A 142 -22.46 -12.58 30.02
N THR A 143 -23.28 -12.31 31.03
CA THR A 143 -22.80 -11.90 32.36
C THR A 143 -22.78 -13.15 33.23
N VAL A 144 -21.58 -13.61 33.60
CA VAL A 144 -21.37 -14.59 34.68
C VAL A 144 -20.41 -13.94 35.67
N ASP A 145 -20.93 -13.64 36.85
CA ASP A 145 -20.14 -13.38 38.04
C ASP A 145 -19.48 -14.69 38.51
N GLY A 146 -18.14 -14.64 38.60
CA GLY A 146 -17.29 -15.34 39.56
C GLY A 146 -17.25 -16.88 39.58
N ASP A 147 -16.25 -17.48 38.92
CA ASP A 147 -15.22 -18.27 39.62
C ASP A 147 -13.97 -18.47 38.73
N GLY A 148 -12.80 -18.40 39.34
CA GLY A 148 -11.55 -18.06 38.67
C GLY A 148 -10.92 -19.17 37.81
N LYS A 149 -10.67 -18.87 36.53
CA LYS A 149 -9.58 -19.49 35.76
C LYS A 149 -8.87 -18.44 34.92
N ARG A 150 -7.67 -18.09 35.36
CA ARG A 150 -6.73 -17.18 34.70
C ARG A 150 -6.39 -17.72 33.30
N SER A 151 -6.74 -16.95 32.27
CA SER A 151 -6.42 -17.23 30.87
C SER A 151 -4.92 -17.04 30.62
N ARG A 152 -4.31 -17.95 29.85
CA ARG A 152 -2.86 -18.01 29.56
C ARG A 152 -2.39 -17.02 28.48
N PHE A 153 -3.16 -15.98 28.18
CA PHE A 153 -2.87 -15.03 27.11
C PHE A 153 -2.40 -13.65 27.58
N ASP A 154 -2.35 -13.39 28.88
CA ASP A 154 -1.97 -12.08 29.44
C ASP A 154 -0.54 -12.08 30.01
N ASN A 155 0.45 -12.42 29.18
CA ASN A 155 1.84 -12.08 29.44
C ASN A 155 2.59 -11.89 28.12
N ARG A 156 2.60 -10.65 27.63
CA ARG A 156 3.65 -10.06 26.80
C ARG A 156 3.87 -8.62 27.22
#